data_AF-A0A6S6PTY0-F1
#
_entry.id   AF-A0A6S6PTY0-F1
#
_cell.length_a   1.000
_cell.length_b   1.000
_cell.length_c   1.000
_cell.angle_alpha   90.00
_cell.angle_beta   90.00
_cell.angle_gamma   90.00
#
_symmetry.space_group_name_H-M   'P 1'
#
loop_
_entity.id
_entity.type
_entity.pdbx_description
1 polymer ?
#
loop_
_entity_poly.entity_id
_entity_poly.type
_entity_poly.pdbx_seq_one_letter_code
_entity_poly.pdbx_strand_id
1 'polypeptide(L)'
;MPRALIWSTEQDEKLSFLLNKKKMTLRSAAKELGVSRSFIHRRSQKMQSEIHFHSCSTVREQAGLEPLAAGHPISWLAIQTPRQARLYNNHNNNEDLSQLAEAA
;
A
#
# COMPACT_ATOMS: atom_id res chain seq x y z
N MET A 1 -3.30 20.31 28.72
CA MET A 1 -3.91 20.78 27.45
C MET A 1 -3.05 20.32 26.30
N PRO A 2 -3.49 19.42 25.40
CA PRO A 2 -2.70 19.10 24.22
C PRO A 2 -2.62 20.38 23.37
N ARG A 3 -1.40 20.85 23.09
CA ARG A 3 -1.19 21.99 22.18
C ARG A 3 -1.65 21.53 20.80
N ALA A 4 -2.62 22.23 20.20
CA ALA A 4 -3.01 21.97 18.83
C ALA A 4 -1.76 22.03 17.96
N LEU A 5 -1.53 20.99 17.14
CA LEU A 5 -0.42 20.98 16.20
C LEU A 5 -0.58 22.18 15.27
N ILE A 6 0.30 23.17 15.40
CA ILE A 6 0.33 24.31 14.50
C ILE A 6 0.95 23.83 13.20
N TRP A 7 0.10 23.60 12.20
CA TRP A 7 0.52 23.18 10.87
C TRP A 7 0.71 24.40 9.98
N SER A 8 1.96 24.67 9.59
CA SER A 8 2.31 25.82 8.75
C SER A 8 2.32 25.47 7.27
N THR A 9 2.33 26.51 6.42
CA THR A 9 2.51 26.38 4.96
C THR A 9 3.85 25.73 4.61
N GLU A 10 4.91 26.00 5.36
CA GLU A 10 6.22 25.34 5.18
C GLU A 10 6.12 23.81 5.35
N GLN A 11 5.24 23.32 6.23
CA GLN A 11 5.00 21.89 6.40
C GLN A 11 4.23 21.29 5.21
N ASP A 12 3.36 22.07 4.55
CA ASP A 12 2.72 21.65 3.30
C ASP A 12 3.73 21.55 2.15
N GLU A 13 4.64 22.51 2.04
CA GLU A 13 5.71 22.49 1.05
C GLU A 13 6.63 21.29 1.28
N LYS A 14 7.00 21.05 2.54
CA LYS A 14 7.79 19.87 2.92
C LYS A 14 7.06 18.57 2.60
N LEU A 15 5.76 18.48 2.91
CA LEU A 15 4.95 17.31 2.57
C LEU A 15 4.91 17.09 1.05
N SER A 16 4.68 18.15 0.27
CA SER A 16 4.67 18.10 -1.19
C SER A 16 6.00 17.63 -1.75
N PHE A 17 7.12 18.10 -1.19
CA PHE A 17 8.45 17.65 -1.57
C PHE A 17 8.66 16.16 -1.27
N LEU A 18 8.27 15.69 -0.07
CA LEU A 18 8.41 14.28 0.30
C LEU A 18 7.59 13.35 -0.60
N LEU A 19 6.34 13.73 -0.91
CA LEU A 19 5.46 12.94 -1.76
C LEU A 19 5.87 13.01 -3.24
N ASN A 20 5.99 14.21 -3.80
CA ASN A 20 6.13 14.35 -5.25
C ASN A 20 7.57 14.18 -5.75
N LYS A 21 8.57 14.68 -5.00
CA LYS A 21 9.98 14.64 -5.41
C LYS A 21 10.69 13.39 -4.90
N LYS A 22 10.49 13.05 -3.63
CA LYS A 22 11.10 11.83 -3.03
C LYS A 22 10.26 10.56 -3.23
N LYS A 23 9.06 10.67 -3.82
CA LYS A 23 8.16 9.54 -4.08
C LYS A 23 7.89 8.71 -2.82
N MET A 24 7.84 9.36 -1.66
CA MET A 24 7.61 8.68 -0.39
C MET A 24 6.16 8.25 -0.22
N THR A 25 5.96 7.13 0.48
CA THR A 25 4.63 6.72 0.92
C THR A 25 4.13 7.63 2.03
N LEU A 26 2.80 7.71 2.21
CA LEU A 26 2.19 8.47 3.32
C LEU A 26 2.70 8.05 4.69
N ARG A 27 3.02 6.76 4.87
CA ARG A 27 3.57 6.24 6.13
C ARG A 27 4.96 6.82 6.40
N SER A 28 5.83 6.80 5.39
CA SER A 28 7.18 7.34 5.51
C SER A 28 7.16 8.85 5.73
N ALA A 29 6.35 9.59 4.95
CA ALA A 29 6.20 11.03 5.12
C ALA A 29 5.66 11.40 6.52
N ALA A 30 4.67 10.65 7.02
CA ALA A 30 4.16 10.87 8.37
C ALA A 30 5.21 10.66 9.47
N LYS A 31 6.08 9.66 9.31
CA LYS A 31 7.20 9.41 10.22
C LYS A 31 8.21 10.57 10.19
N GLU A 32 8.59 11.03 9.00
CA GLU A 32 9.53 12.16 8.80
C GLU A 32 8.99 13.48 9.37
N LEU A 33 7.68 13.69 9.30
CA LEU A 33 7.01 14.91 9.78
C LEU A 33 6.55 14.80 11.25
N GLY A 34 6.76 13.66 11.91
CA GLY A 34 6.42 13.46 13.31
C GLY A 34 4.92 13.51 13.61
N VAL A 35 4.07 13.07 12.67
CA VAL A 35 2.60 13.16 12.78
C VAL A 35 1.91 11.86 12.42
N SER A 36 0.61 11.76 12.72
CA SER A 36 -0.16 10.57 12.38
C SER A 36 -0.36 10.41 10.86
N ARG A 37 -0.36 9.16 10.39
CA ARG A 37 -0.67 8.82 8.99
C ARG A 37 -2.02 9.38 8.55
N SER A 38 -3.05 9.27 9.38
CA SER A 38 -4.40 9.75 9.06
C SER A 38 -4.44 11.27 8.89
N PHE A 39 -3.64 12.01 9.66
CA PHE A 39 -3.51 13.46 9.50
C PHE A 39 -2.90 13.81 8.14
N ILE A 40 -1.76 13.20 7.78
CA ILE A 40 -1.10 13.43 6.50
C ILE A 40 -2.00 13.03 5.33
N HIS A 41 -2.71 11.90 5.43
CA HIS A 41 -3.66 11.47 4.40
C HIS A 41 -4.77 12.50 4.15
N ARG A 42 -5.41 13.02 5.20
CA ARG A 42 -6.41 14.09 5.04
C ARG A 42 -5.80 15.37 4.46
N ARG A 43 -4.55 15.69 4.82
CA ARG A 43 -3.86 16.88 4.31
C ARG A 43 -3.51 16.73 2.83
N SER A 44 -2.96 15.59 2.42
CA SER A 44 -2.62 15.29 1.02
C SER A 44 -3.86 15.29 0.12
N GLN A 45 -5.00 14.79 0.62
CA GLN A 45 -6.28 14.88 -0.10
C GLN A 45 -6.72 16.33 -0.32
N LYS A 46 -6.62 17.19 0.71
CA LYS A 46 -6.95 18.62 0.59
C LYS A 46 -6.02 19.34 -0.40
N MET A 47 -4.76 18.92 -0.46
CA MET A 47 -3.76 19.47 -1.38
C MET A 47 -3.78 18.81 -2.77
N GLN A 48 -4.67 17.84 -3.01
CA GLN A 48 -4.74 17.07 -4.25
C GLN A 48 -3.38 16.46 -4.67
N SER A 49 -2.56 16.06 -3.69
CA SER A 49 -1.24 15.48 -3.95
C SER A 49 -1.35 14.03 -4.37
N GLU A 50 -0.50 13.61 -5.32
CA GLU A 50 -0.34 12.20 -5.67
C GLU A 50 0.18 11.40 -4.48
N ILE A 51 -0.32 10.18 -4.34
CA ILE A 51 0.01 9.29 -3.23
C ILE A 51 0.66 8.04 -3.81
N HIS A 52 1.84 7.73 -3.27
CA HIS A 52 2.59 6.54 -3.66
C HIS A 52 2.35 5.40 -2.67
N PHE A 53 2.17 4.21 -3.22
CA PHE A 53 2.04 2.98 -2.46
C PHE A 53 3.42 2.34 -2.25
N HIS A 54 3.61 1.69 -1.10
CA HIS A 54 4.76 0.79 -0.94
C HIS A 54 4.49 -0.48 -1.75
N SER A 55 5.54 -1.10 -2.31
CA SER A 55 5.53 -2.36 -3.07
C SER A 55 4.21 -3.14 -2.98
N CYS A 56 3.27 -2.78 -3.85
CA CYS A 56 1.96 -3.41 -3.92
C CYS A 56 1.76 -3.94 -5.35
N SER A 57 0.89 -4.94 -5.49
CA SER A 57 0.48 -5.43 -6.81
C SER A 57 -0.11 -4.30 -7.65
N THR A 58 0.08 -4.35 -8.98
CA THR A 58 -0.51 -3.42 -9.94
C THR A 58 -2.03 -3.27 -9.76
N VAL A 59 -2.72 -4.36 -9.45
CA VAL A 59 -4.18 -4.36 -9.20
C VAL A 59 -4.54 -3.52 -7.96
N ARG A 60 -3.72 -3.58 -6.91
CA ARG A 60 -3.91 -2.75 -5.70
C ARG A 60 -3.65 -1.28 -5.98
N GLU A 61 -2.66 -0.99 -6.80
CA GLU A 61 -2.32 0.38 -7.23
C GLU A 61 -3.46 0.99 -8.07
N GLN A 62 -4.01 0.22 -9.01
CA GLN A 62 -5.19 0.60 -9.80
C GLN A 62 -6.43 0.87 -8.93
N ALA A 63 -6.66 0.04 -7.91
CA ALA A 63 -7.75 0.24 -6.95
C ALA A 63 -7.54 1.48 -6.05
N GLY A 64 -6.38 2.14 -6.11
CA GLY A 64 -6.12 3.41 -5.45
C GLY A 64 -6.34 3.36 -3.93
N LEU A 65 -7.04 4.33 -3.36
CA LEU A 65 -7.31 4.41 -1.92
C LEU A 65 -8.69 3.89 -1.54
N GLU A 66 -9.43 3.31 -2.49
CA GLU A 66 -10.76 2.79 -2.20
C GLU A 66 -10.70 1.68 -1.14
N PRO A 67 -11.62 1.69 -0.16
CA PRO A 67 -11.77 0.60 0.77
C PRO A 67 -12.25 -0.64 0.01
N LEU A 68 -11.40 -1.66 -0.05
CA LEU A 68 -11.78 -2.94 -0.64
C LEU A 68 -12.71 -3.68 0.30
N ALA A 69 -13.77 -4.29 -0.25
CA ALA A 69 -14.67 -5.14 0.52
C ALA A 69 -13.92 -6.28 1.22
N ALA A 70 -14.47 -6.76 2.33
CA ALA A 70 -13.97 -7.97 2.99
C ALA A 70 -14.06 -9.16 2.01
N GLY A 71 -13.00 -9.96 1.93
CA GLY A 71 -12.92 -11.07 0.98
C GLY A 71 -12.60 -10.67 -0.47
N HIS A 72 -12.33 -9.38 -0.75
CA HIS A 72 -11.90 -8.98 -2.08
C HIS A 72 -10.60 -9.71 -2.47
N PRO A 73 -10.48 -10.26 -3.70
CA PRO A 73 -9.31 -11.05 -4.10
C PRO A 73 -7.97 -10.33 -3.88
N ILE A 74 -7.91 -9.02 -4.16
CA ILE A 74 -6.74 -8.17 -3.87
C ILE A 74 -6.38 -8.17 -2.37
N SER A 75 -7.38 -8.10 -1.49
CA SER A 75 -7.19 -8.14 -0.03
C SER A 75 -6.69 -9.51 0.42
N TRP A 76 -7.22 -10.60 -0.16
CA TRP A 76 -6.76 -11.96 0.13
C TRP A 76 -5.31 -12.20 -0.32
N LEU A 77 -4.93 -11.73 -1.50
CA LEU A 77 -3.54 -11.83 -1.99
C LEU A 77 -2.55 -11.08 -1.09
N ALA A 78 -2.96 -9.96 -0.49
CA ALA A 78 -2.14 -9.23 0.49
C ALA A 78 -2.00 -9.95 1.85
N ILE A 79 -2.94 -10.83 2.20
CA ILE A 79 -2.93 -11.62 3.45
C ILE A 79 -2.10 -12.90 3.30
N GLN A 80 -1.96 -13.42 2.07
CA GLN A 80 -1.12 -14.60 1.82
C GLN A 80 0.31 -14.31 2.28
N THR A 81 0.68 -14.91 3.40
CA THR A 81 2.03 -14.80 3.94
C THR A 81 3.01 -15.44 2.95
N PRO A 82 4.28 -14.99 2.88
CA PRO A 82 5.26 -15.55 1.95
C PRO A 82 5.41 -17.07 2.05
N ARG A 83 5.16 -17.63 3.24
CA ARG A 83 5.13 -19.08 3.48
C ARG A 83 3.93 -19.76 2.80
N GLN A 84 2.74 -19.16 2.86
CA GLN A 84 1.54 -19.67 2.20
C GLN A 84 1.67 -19.60 0.68
N ALA A 85 2.20 -18.51 0.13
CA ALA A 85 2.42 -18.37 -1.32
C ALA A 85 3.37 -19.45 -1.86
N ARG A 86 4.46 -19.77 -1.14
CA ARG A 86 5.37 -20.87 -1.52
C ARG A 86 4.70 -22.23 -1.50
N LEU A 87 3.86 -22.50 -0.50
CA LEU A 87 3.14 -23.78 -0.41
C LEU A 87 2.09 -23.91 -1.52
N TYR A 88 1.37 -22.84 -1.83
CA TYR A 88 0.36 -22.82 -2.91
C TYR A 88 0.99 -23.06 -4.28
N ASN A 89 2.09 -22.37 -4.59
CA ASN A 89 2.80 -22.56 -5.86
C ASN A 89 3.35 -23.99 -5.99
N ASN A 90 3.89 -24.57 -4.92
CA ASN A 90 4.36 -25.95 -4.94
C ASN A 90 3.23 -26.97 -5.11
N HIS A 91 2.01 -26.68 -4.64
CA HIS A 91 0.86 -27.56 -4.84
C HIS A 91 0.40 -27.53 -6.30
N ASN A 92 0.24 -26.34 -6.89
CA ASN A 92 -0.16 -26.18 -8.28
C ASN A 92 0.85 -26.83 -9.25
N ASN A 93 2.16 -26.68 -8.99
CA ASN A 93 3.19 -27.30 -9.81
C ASN A 93 3.14 -28.84 -9.77
N ASN A 94 2.69 -29.42 -8.65
CA ASN A 94 2.56 -30.88 -8.53
C ASN A 94 1.29 -31.39 -9.21
N GLU A 95 0.20 -30.63 -9.17
CA GLU A 95 -1.05 -30.98 -9.88
C GLU A 95 -0.85 -30.94 -11.40
N ASP A 96 -0.19 -29.90 -11.94
CA ASP A 96 0.11 -29.81 -13.38
C ASP A 96 1.03 -30.96 -13.87
N LEU A 97 2.01 -31.36 -13.06
CA LEU A 97 2.90 -32.49 -13.38
C LEU A 97 2.18 -33.85 -13.31
N SER A 98 1.24 -34.02 -12.37
CA SER A 98 0.43 -35.24 -12.28
C SER A 98 -0.53 -35.39 -13.48
N GLN A 99 -1.13 -34.30 -13.94
CA GLN A 99 -2.02 -34.32 -15.11
C GLN A 99 -1.26 -34.60 -16.42
N LEU A 100 -0.02 -34.11 -16.54
CA LEU A 100 0.85 -34.43 -17.67
C LEU A 100 1.33 -35.89 -17.65
N ALA A 101 1.53 -36.49 -16.47
CA ALA A 101 1.94 -37.88 -16.32
C ALA A 101 0.79 -38.88 -16.59
N GLU A 102 -0.47 -38.51 -16.39
CA GLU A 102 -1.64 -39.35 -16.70
C GLU A 102 -2.06 -39.29 -18.18
N ALA A 103 -1.58 -38.30 -18.94
CA ALA A 103 -1.93 -38.08 -20.35
C ALA A 103 -0.91 -38.63 -21.38
N ALA A 104 0.12 -39.36 -20.92
CA ALA A 104 1.19 -39.96 -21.74
C ALA A 104 1.12 -41.49 -21.73
#